data_AF-W1WUA3-F1
#
_entry.id   AF-W1WUA3-F1
#
_cell.length_a   1.000
_cell.length_b   1.000
_cell.length_c   1.000
_cell.angle_alpha   90.00
_cell.angle_beta   90.00
_cell.angle_gamma   90.00
#
_symmetry.space_group_name_H-M   'P 1'
#
loop_
_entity.id
_entity.type
_entity.pdbx_description
1 polymer ?
#
loop_
_entity_poly.entity_id
_entity_poly.type
_entity_poly.pdbx_seq_one_letter_code
_entity_poly.pdbx_strand_id
1 'polypeptide(L)'
;MIHLKRNWPAKLLSLLAAIVMWFFIMRDQNPVMEVTYTVPVQVQNLDSHYIIEDAPDVARIVLSGPRDTIMAIKADNLRAYIDASGVKPGQNNVTIGFTPPAGMSLVEVKPDTVTINVDEYAERKIPVEIVPIGKFSDDVALKSVTIVPKEVTVLYYRRCT
;
A
#
# COMPACT_ATOMS: atom_id res chain seq x y z
N MET A 1 -18.58 2.11 70.33
CA MET A 1 -18.06 3.44 69.92
C MET A 1 -16.68 3.26 69.31
N ILE A 2 -16.51 3.63 68.05
CA ILE A 2 -15.32 3.29 67.26
C ILE A 2 -14.11 4.10 67.79
N HIS A 3 -13.04 3.43 68.23
CA HIS A 3 -11.79 4.00 68.74
C HIS A 3 -10.95 4.70 67.63
N LEU A 4 -11.56 5.65 66.91
CA LEU A 4 -10.94 6.31 65.76
C LEU A 4 -9.87 7.36 66.14
N LYS A 5 -9.86 7.80 67.41
CA LYS A 5 -9.02 8.93 67.88
C LYS A 5 -7.57 8.55 68.27
N ARG A 6 -7.23 7.27 68.37
CA ARG A 6 -5.86 6.82 68.68
C ARG A 6 -5.06 6.63 67.39
N ASN A 7 -3.88 7.26 67.29
CA ASN A 7 -2.94 7.18 66.16
C ASN A 7 -3.47 7.68 64.80
N TRP A 8 -4.36 8.68 64.84
CA TRP A 8 -4.88 9.31 63.62
C TRP A 8 -3.82 9.93 62.69
N PRO A 9 -2.71 10.57 63.15
CA PRO A 9 -1.69 11.09 62.24
C PRO A 9 -0.94 9.99 61.46
N ALA A 10 -0.65 8.85 62.09
CA ALA A 10 -0.03 7.71 61.39
C ALA A 10 -0.95 7.13 60.31
N LYS A 11 -2.27 7.10 60.56
CA LYS A 11 -3.27 6.68 59.57
C LYS A 11 -3.34 7.66 58.40
N LEU A 12 -3.35 8.97 58.68
CA LEU A 12 -3.34 10.00 57.65
C LEU A 12 -2.07 9.91 56.79
N LEU A 13 -0.91 9.72 57.41
CA LEU A 13 0.36 9.54 56.71
C LEU A 13 0.35 8.29 55.82
N SER A 14 -0.17 7.16 56.33
CA SER A 14 -0.29 5.92 55.55
C SER A 14 -1.25 6.06 54.36
N LEU A 15 -2.36 6.80 54.53
CA LEU A 15 -3.32 7.07 53.46
C LEU A 15 -2.70 7.97 52.39
N LEU A 16 -1.99 9.02 52.80
CA LEU A 16 -1.30 9.91 51.88
C LEU A 16 -0.20 9.18 51.12
N ALA A 17 0.58 8.34 51.79
CA ALA A 17 1.58 7.48 51.15
C ALA A 17 0.94 6.51 50.13
N ALA A 18 -0.19 5.90 50.47
CA ALA A 18 -0.94 5.04 49.55
C ALA A 18 -1.45 5.81 48.32
N ILE A 19 -1.94 7.05 48.48
CA ILE A 19 -2.39 7.91 47.37
C ILE A 19 -1.22 8.32 46.49
N VAL A 20 -0.09 8.73 47.07
CA VAL A 20 1.12 9.10 46.32
C VAL A 20 1.65 7.90 45.55
N MET A 21 1.69 6.72 46.17
CA MET A 21 2.11 5.48 45.52
C MET A 21 1.13 5.05 44.42
N TRP A 22 -0.18 5.19 44.64
CA TRP A 22 -1.20 4.97 43.62
C TRP A 22 -0.98 5.87 42.40
N PHE A 23 -0.79 7.18 42.61
CA PHE A 23 -0.50 8.12 41.52
C PHE A 23 0.84 7.83 40.83
N PHE A 24 1.84 7.36 41.57
CA PHE A 24 3.13 6.99 41.01
C PHE A 24 3.02 5.76 40.09
N ILE A 25 2.27 4.75 40.50
CA ILE A 25 1.99 3.55 39.68
C ILE A 25 1.15 3.89 38.45
N MET A 26 0.21 4.81 38.59
CA MET A 26 -0.73 5.18 37.52
C MET A 26 -0.15 6.17 36.49
N ARG A 27 1.13 6.58 36.62
CA ARG A 27 1.73 7.60 35.73
C ARG A 27 2.07 7.08 34.33
N ASP A 28 2.22 5.78 34.15
CA ASP A 28 2.64 5.19 32.87
C ASP A 28 1.49 4.44 32.21
N GLN A 29 0.43 5.17 31.84
CA GLN A 29 -0.76 4.54 31.26
C GLN A 29 -0.60 4.19 29.78
N ASN A 30 0.36 4.78 29.07
CA ASN A 30 0.46 4.63 27.62
C ASN A 30 1.92 4.61 27.13
N PRO A 31 2.62 3.47 27.26
CA PRO A 31 3.97 3.34 26.77
C PRO A 31 4.01 3.45 25.25
N VAL A 32 5.11 4.01 24.73
CA VAL A 32 5.41 4.00 23.29
C VAL A 32 5.81 2.58 22.91
N MET A 33 5.17 2.01 21.89
CA MET A 33 5.47 0.66 21.39
C MET A 33 5.86 0.72 19.92
N GLU A 34 6.63 -0.26 19.48
CA GLU A 34 6.92 -0.51 18.08
C GLU A 34 6.12 -1.72 17.58
N VAL A 35 5.41 -1.55 16.47
CA VAL A 35 4.63 -2.62 15.84
C VAL A 35 4.99 -2.71 14.37
N THR A 36 5.10 -3.95 13.90
CA THR A 36 5.35 -4.27 12.50
C THR A 36 4.02 -4.51 11.78
N TYR A 37 3.83 -3.82 10.65
CA TYR A 37 2.71 -4.00 9.74
C TYR A 37 3.21 -4.49 8.39
N THR A 38 2.44 -5.39 7.77
CA THR A 38 2.60 -5.75 6.36
C THR A 38 1.57 -4.98 5.58
N VAL A 39 2.02 -4.05 4.73
CA VAL A 39 1.14 -3.15 4.00
C VAL A 39 1.28 -3.38 2.50
N PRO A 40 0.19 -3.24 1.73
CA PRO A 40 0.27 -3.29 0.28
C PRO A 40 1.02 -2.08 -0.27
N VAL A 41 1.79 -2.30 -1.32
CA VAL A 41 2.52 -1.25 -2.04
C VAL A 41 1.73 -0.85 -3.28
N GLN A 42 1.55 0.44 -3.50
CA GLN A 42 0.86 0.98 -4.68
C GLN A 42 1.78 1.83 -5.52
N VAL A 43 1.81 1.57 -6.82
CA VAL A 43 2.52 2.43 -7.77
C VAL A 43 1.64 3.65 -8.06
N GLN A 44 2.23 4.84 -7.97
CA GLN A 44 1.59 6.12 -8.30
C GLN A 44 2.35 6.80 -9.42
N ASN A 45 1.66 7.64 -10.20
CA ASN A 45 2.24 8.46 -11.27
C ASN A 45 2.96 7.66 -12.38
N LEU A 46 2.52 6.43 -12.68
CA LEU A 46 3.03 5.68 -13.82
C LEU A 46 2.43 6.23 -15.12
N ASP A 47 3.27 6.43 -16.14
CA ASP A 47 2.81 6.81 -17.48
C ASP A 47 1.92 5.72 -18.09
N SER A 48 0.88 6.12 -18.83
CA SER A 48 -0.05 5.20 -19.48
C SER A 48 0.56 4.33 -20.59
N HIS A 49 1.81 4.54 -20.97
CA HIS A 49 2.52 3.70 -21.94
C HIS A 49 3.49 2.73 -21.26
N TYR A 50 3.59 2.75 -19.92
CA TYR A 50 4.53 1.93 -19.17
C TYR A 50 3.81 0.88 -18.32
N ILE A 51 4.44 -0.28 -18.21
CA ILE A 51 4.08 -1.34 -17.29
C ILE A 51 5.28 -1.66 -16.41
N ILE A 52 5.02 -1.91 -15.13
CA ILE A 52 6.07 -2.28 -14.18
C ILE A 52 5.97 -3.78 -13.92
N GLU A 53 7.10 -4.45 -14.04
CA GLU A 53 7.32 -5.82 -13.63
C GLU A 53 8.19 -5.84 -12.36
N ASP A 54 8.09 -6.93 -11.59
CA ASP A 54 8.87 -7.19 -10.37
C ASP A 54 8.68 -6.18 -9.22
N ALA A 55 7.61 -5.39 -9.24
CA ALA A 55 7.22 -4.58 -8.09
C ALA A 55 6.76 -5.47 -6.93
N PRO A 56 7.20 -5.21 -5.68
CA PRO A 56 6.74 -5.97 -4.52
C PRO A 56 5.27 -5.68 -4.23
N ASP A 57 4.47 -6.71 -3.99
CA ASP A 57 3.06 -6.54 -3.60
C ASP A 57 2.91 -5.94 -2.20
N VAL A 58 3.85 -6.25 -1.30
CA VAL A 58 3.80 -5.88 0.12
C VAL A 58 5.16 -5.40 0.63
N ALA A 59 5.11 -4.47 1.58
CA ALA A 59 6.26 -3.99 2.32
C ALA A 59 6.04 -4.15 3.84
N ARG A 60 7.12 -4.44 4.56
CA ARG A 60 7.14 -4.53 6.02
C ARG A 60 7.50 -3.17 6.60
N ILE A 61 6.62 -2.62 7.43
CA ILE A 61 6.78 -1.29 8.00
C ILE A 61 6.74 -1.38 9.51
N VAL A 62 7.73 -0.78 10.16
CA VAL A 62 7.80 -0.66 11.62
C VAL A 62 7.39 0.75 12.00
N LEU A 63 6.32 0.85 12.80
CA LEU A 63 5.78 2.11 13.31
C LEU A 63 5.94 2.17 14.82
N SER A 64 6.29 3.36 15.32
CA SER A 64 6.39 3.65 16.75
C SER A 64 5.35 4.67 17.16
N GLY A 65 4.65 4.43 18.26
CA GLY A 65 3.66 5.35 18.79
C GLY A 65 3.03 4.90 20.11
N PRO A 66 2.16 5.73 20.70
CA PRO A 66 1.42 5.36 21.89
C PRO A 66 0.55 4.12 21.64
N ARG A 67 0.50 3.21 22.60
CA ARG A 67 -0.29 1.98 22.56
C ARG A 67 -1.74 2.21 22.12
N ASP A 68 -2.40 3.24 22.66
CA ASP A 68 -3.79 3.55 22.31
C ASP A 68 -3.96 3.88 20.81
N THR A 69 -3.02 4.65 20.24
CA THR A 69 -3.02 5.01 18.82
C THR A 69 -2.79 3.78 17.94
N ILE A 70 -1.87 2.90 18.34
CA ILE A 70 -1.57 1.65 17.64
C ILE A 70 -2.81 0.74 17.60
N MET A 71 -3.51 0.60 18.74
CA MET A 71 -4.72 -0.23 18.80
C MET A 71 -5.89 0.35 17.99
N ALA A 72 -5.93 1.67 17.80
CA ALA A 72 -6.98 2.32 17.01
C ALA A 72 -6.78 2.15 15.49
N ILE A 73 -5.58 1.79 15.04
CA ILE A 73 -5.25 1.68 13.62
C ILE A 73 -5.74 0.36 13.05
N LYS A 74 -6.38 0.46 11.89
CA LYS A 74 -6.67 -0.69 11.04
C LYS A 74 -5.56 -0.84 10.01
N ALA A 75 -4.98 -2.03 9.92
CA ALA A 75 -3.94 -2.35 8.95
C ALA A 75 -4.37 -2.01 7.50
N ASP A 76 -5.66 -2.19 7.17
CA ASP A 76 -6.22 -1.93 5.84
C ASP A 76 -6.14 -0.46 5.37
N ASN A 77 -5.98 0.48 6.31
CA ASN A 77 -5.85 1.90 6.00
C ASN A 77 -4.41 2.31 5.68
N LEU A 78 -3.44 1.44 5.95
CA LEU A 78 -2.03 1.71 5.70
C LEU A 78 -1.69 1.35 4.26
N ARG A 79 -1.10 2.29 3.53
CA ARG A 79 -0.67 2.09 2.14
C ARG A 79 0.74 2.61 1.98
N ALA A 80 1.63 1.76 1.47
CA ALA A 80 2.93 2.19 0.97
C ALA A 80 2.78 2.59 -0.49
N TYR A 81 3.69 3.44 -0.98
CA TYR A 81 3.66 3.88 -2.35
C TYR A 81 5.05 3.93 -2.99
N ILE A 82 5.09 3.72 -4.30
CA ILE A 82 6.25 3.94 -5.15
C ILE A 82 5.88 5.07 -6.11
N ASP A 83 6.66 6.15 -6.13
CA ASP A 83 6.50 7.22 -7.11
C ASP A 83 7.21 6.84 -8.41
N ALA A 84 6.43 6.56 -9.45
CA ALA A 84 6.93 6.18 -10.76
C ALA A 84 7.01 7.34 -11.76
N SER A 85 6.85 8.60 -11.33
CA SER A 85 6.87 9.76 -12.24
C SER A 85 8.19 9.97 -13.01
N GLY A 86 9.30 9.47 -12.48
CA GLY A 86 10.65 9.64 -13.04
C GLY A 86 11.26 8.38 -13.67
N VAL A 87 10.52 7.28 -13.77
CA VAL A 87 11.06 6.00 -14.25
C VAL A 87 11.24 6.01 -15.77
N LYS A 88 12.25 5.27 -16.24
CA LYS A 88 12.55 5.09 -17.67
C LYS A 88 12.39 3.63 -18.07
N PRO A 89 12.22 3.30 -19.35
CA PRO A 89 12.26 1.90 -19.78
C PRO A 89 13.56 1.20 -19.34
N GLY A 90 13.42 -0.05 -18.86
CA GLY A 90 14.48 -0.87 -18.28
C GLY A 90 14.47 -0.93 -16.75
N GLN A 91 15.62 -1.29 -16.15
CA GLN A 91 15.76 -1.43 -14.70
C GLN A 91 15.88 -0.08 -14.01
N ASN A 92 15.04 0.15 -13.00
CA ASN A 92 15.06 1.33 -12.16
C ASN A 92 15.11 0.92 -10.69
N ASN A 93 15.94 1.60 -9.91
CA ASN A 93 15.90 1.49 -8.46
C ASN A 93 14.98 2.57 -7.91
N VAL A 94 13.93 2.14 -7.22
CA VAL A 94 12.91 3.01 -6.64
C VAL A 94 12.81 2.79 -5.13
N THR A 95 12.53 3.85 -4.40
CA THR A 95 12.39 3.81 -2.94
C THR A 95 10.91 3.70 -2.57
N ILE A 96 10.61 2.83 -1.62
CA ILE A 96 9.24 2.67 -1.10
C ILE A 96 8.97 3.78 -0.09
N GLY A 97 8.05 4.67 -0.43
CA GLY A 97 7.53 5.72 0.43
C GLY A 97 6.41 5.21 1.33
N PHE A 98 6.32 5.79 2.53
CA PHE A 98 5.21 5.55 3.45
C PHE A 98 4.89 6.79 4.25
N THR A 99 3.61 7.13 4.36
CA THR A 99 3.13 8.25 5.15
C THR A 99 2.54 7.74 6.47
N PRO A 100 3.21 7.93 7.61
CA PRO A 100 2.69 7.49 8.90
C PRO A 100 1.42 8.28 9.28
N PRO A 101 0.38 7.62 9.79
CA PRO A 101 -0.77 8.30 10.37
C PRO A 101 -0.40 9.20 11.55
N ALA A 102 -1.27 10.16 11.88
CA ALA A 102 -1.02 11.16 12.91
C ALA A 102 -0.71 10.53 14.29
N GLY A 103 0.29 11.09 14.98
CA GLY A 103 0.70 10.63 16.31
C GLY A 103 1.62 9.41 16.32
N MET A 104 2.19 9.04 15.17
CA MET A 104 3.19 7.98 15.04
C MET A 104 4.43 8.44 14.28
N SER A 105 5.49 7.68 14.46
CA SER A 105 6.75 7.84 13.77
C SER A 105 7.07 6.59 12.95
N LEU A 106 7.54 6.80 11.72
CA LEU A 106 8.09 5.75 10.90
C LEU A 106 9.48 5.36 11.45
N VAL A 107 9.65 4.10 11.82
CA VAL A 107 10.93 3.58 12.31
C VAL A 107 11.71 2.95 11.17
N GLU A 108 11.06 2.07 10.40
CA GLU A 108 11.73 1.29 9.37
C GLU A 108 10.74 0.88 8.25
N VAL A 109 11.24 0.82 7.02
CA VAL A 109 10.56 0.22 5.86
C VAL A 109 11.50 -0.85 5.28
N LYS A 110 11.00 -2.07 5.06
CA LYS A 110 11.72 -3.13 4.35
C LYS A 110 10.86 -3.78 3.27
N PRO A 111 11.39 -3.95 2.05
CA PRO A 111 12.62 -3.33 1.54
C PRO A 111 12.47 -1.79 1.46
N ASP A 112 13.57 -1.06 1.64
CA ASP A 112 13.59 0.41 1.48
C ASP A 112 13.69 0.78 0.00
N THR A 113 14.54 0.05 -0.74
CA THR A 113 14.77 0.21 -2.17
C THR A 113 14.48 -1.11 -2.88
N VAL A 114 13.80 -1.03 -4.01
CA VAL A 114 13.52 -2.16 -4.88
C VAL A 114 13.91 -1.85 -6.31
N THR A 115 14.44 -2.87 -6.98
CA THR A 115 14.70 -2.82 -8.42
C THR A 115 13.45 -3.27 -9.14
N ILE A 116 12.87 -2.39 -9.95
CA ILE A 116 11.72 -2.67 -10.79
C ILE A 116 12.14 -2.66 -12.25
N ASN A 117 11.50 -3.49 -13.07
CA ASN A 117 11.66 -3.42 -14.52
C ASN A 117 10.49 -2.65 -15.13
N VAL A 118 10.76 -1.71 -16.01
CA VAL A 118 9.74 -0.90 -16.67
C VAL A 118 9.77 -1.18 -18.16
N ASP A 119 8.67 -1.70 -18.68
CA ASP A 119 8.50 -2.00 -20.09
C ASP A 119 7.54 -0.98 -20.74
N GLU A 120 7.81 -0.65 -21.99
CA GLU A 120 6.89 0.17 -22.80
C GLU A 120 5.88 -0.74 -23.50
N TYR A 121 4.60 -0.55 -23.21
CA TYR A 121 3.54 -1.16 -24.00
C TYR A 121 2.97 -0.12 -24.96
N ALA A 122 2.74 -0.54 -26.19
CA ALA A 122 2.12 0.30 -27.19
C ALA A 122 0.78 -0.32 -27.60
N GLU A 123 -0.21 0.53 -27.79
CA GLU A 123 -1.47 0.12 -28.37
C GLU A 123 -1.41 0.31 -29.88
N ARG A 124 -1.78 -0.72 -30.64
CA ARG A 124 -1.97 -0.59 -32.08
C ARG A 124 -3.38 -1.01 -32.46
N LYS A 125 -4.09 -0.10 -33.15
CA LYS A 125 -5.34 -0.44 -33.83
C LYS A 125 -5.01 -1.14 -35.13
N ILE A 126 -5.45 -2.39 -35.27
CA ILE A 126 -5.23 -3.20 -36.47
C ILE A 126 -6.57 -3.33 -37.20
N PRO A 127 -6.63 -3.03 -38.52
CA PRO A 127 -7.85 -3.22 -39.30
C PRO A 127 -8.15 -4.72 -39.46
N VAL A 128 -9.43 -5.07 -39.41
CA VAL A 128 -9.89 -6.45 -39.61
C VAL A 128 -10.08 -6.69 -41.11
N GLU A 129 -9.23 -7.53 -41.71
CA GLU A 129 -9.40 -7.99 -43.08
C GLU A 129 -10.04 -9.39 -43.11
N ILE A 130 -10.97 -9.60 -44.04
CA ILE A 130 -11.62 -10.89 -44.24
C ILE A 130 -10.93 -11.58 -45.41
N VAL A 131 -10.46 -12.81 -45.16
CA VAL A 131 -9.98 -13.72 -46.21
C VAL A 131 -11.04 -14.81 -46.40
N PRO A 132 -11.95 -14.69 -47.40
CA PRO A 132 -12.93 -15.72 -47.66
C PRO A 132 -12.23 -16.99 -48.18
N ILE A 133 -12.55 -18.13 -47.57
CA ILE A 133 -11.97 -19.43 -47.91
C ILE A 133 -13.00 -20.22 -48.71
N GLY A 134 -12.66 -20.61 -49.95
CA GLY A 134 -13.52 -21.41 -50.83
C GLY A 134 -13.94 -20.71 -52.13
N LYS A 135 -14.61 -21.45 -53.02
CA LYS A 135 -15.23 -20.93 -54.24
C LYS A 135 -16.74 -20.83 -54.06
N PHE A 136 -17.32 -19.69 -54.43
CA PHE A 136 -18.77 -19.54 -54.56
C PHE A 136 -19.25 -20.35 -55.78
N SER A 137 -20.46 -20.90 -55.72
CA SER A 137 -21.09 -21.52 -56.91
C SER A 137 -21.38 -20.46 -57.96
N ASP A 138 -21.41 -20.84 -59.24
CA ASP A 138 -21.58 -19.92 -60.37
C ASP A 138 -22.87 -19.07 -60.29
N ASP A 139 -23.88 -19.54 -59.55
CA ASP A 139 -25.18 -18.87 -59.38
C ASP A 139 -25.24 -17.88 -58.18
N VAL A 140 -24.17 -17.77 -57.38
CA VAL A 140 -24.17 -16.98 -56.13
C VAL A 140 -22.96 -16.05 -56.07
N ALA A 141 -23.22 -14.76 -55.90
CA ALA A 141 -22.19 -13.74 -55.67
C ALA A 141 -22.34 -13.11 -54.28
N LEU A 142 -21.20 -12.80 -53.67
CA LEU A 142 -21.16 -12.12 -52.38
C LEU A 142 -21.61 -10.65 -52.55
N LYS A 143 -22.76 -10.27 -51.98
CA LYS A 143 -23.33 -8.92 -52.17
C LYS A 143 -22.67 -7.85 -51.29
N SER A 144 -22.42 -8.15 -50.02
CA SER A 144 -21.76 -7.24 -49.09
C SER A 144 -21.35 -7.98 -47.82
N VAL A 145 -20.22 -7.60 -47.22
CA VAL A 145 -19.85 -8.05 -45.87
C VAL A 145 -19.80 -6.85 -44.95
N THR A 146 -20.52 -6.92 -43.84
CA THR A 146 -20.53 -5.89 -42.81
C THR A 146 -19.62 -6.34 -41.67
N ILE A 147 -18.49 -5.65 -41.51
CA ILE A 147 -17.48 -5.93 -40.50
C ILE A 147 -17.77 -5.06 -39.27
N VAL A 148 -18.10 -5.69 -38.15
CA VAL A 148 -18.26 -5.02 -36.86
C VAL A 148 -17.54 -5.86 -35.80
N PRO A 149 -16.47 -5.35 -35.16
CA PRO A 149 -15.85 -4.03 -35.34
C PRO A 149 -14.87 -3.97 -36.53
N LYS A 150 -14.71 -2.79 -37.14
CA LYS A 150 -13.77 -2.55 -38.26
C LYS A 150 -12.29 -2.57 -37.84
N GLU A 151 -12.03 -2.30 -36.57
CA GLU A 151 -10.69 -2.24 -35.98
C GLU A 151 -10.70 -2.98 -34.64
N VAL A 152 -9.58 -3.60 -34.31
CA VAL A 152 -9.32 -4.18 -32.99
C VAL A 152 -8.08 -3.53 -32.38
N THR A 153 -8.20 -3.12 -31.12
CA THR A 153 -7.06 -2.64 -30.33
C THR A 153 -6.27 -3.83 -29.85
N VAL A 154 -4.99 -3.90 -30.22
CA VAL A 154 -4.06 -4.94 -29.77
C VAL A 154 -3.00 -4.30 -28.88
N LEU A 155 -2.86 -4.84 -27.67
CA LEU A 155 -1.78 -4.52 -26.75
C LEU A 155 -0.56 -5.36 -27.10
N TYR A 156 0.59 -4.73 -27.34
CA TYR A 156 1.84 -5.43 -27.60
C TYR A 156 2.99 -4.86 -26.77
N TYR A 157 3.84 -5.77 -26.27
CA TYR A 157 5.06 -5.41 -25.54
C TYR A 157 6.14 -5.00 -26.54
N ARG A 158 6.70 -3.80 -26.37
CA ARG A 158 7.97 -3.42 -27.00
C ARG A 158 9.07 -3.80 -26.03
N ARG A 159 9.66 -4.99 -26.17
CA ARG A 159 10.85 -5.35 -25.41
C ARG A 159 11.97 -4.35 -25.72
N CYS A 160 12.34 -3.55 -24.73
CA CYS A 160 13.54 -2.73 -24.80
C CYS A 160 14.77 -3.65 -24.62
N THR A 161 15.46 -3.98 -25.72
CA THR A 161 16.82 -4.55 -25.70
C THR A 161 17.88 -3.48 -25.55
#